data_AF-A0A508B7E3-F1
#
_entry.id   AF-A0A508B7E3-F1
#
_cell.length_a   1.000
_cell.length_b   1.000
_cell.length_c   1.000
_cell.angle_alpha   90.00
_cell.angle_beta   90.00
_cell.angle_gamma   90.00
#
_symmetry.space_group_name_H-M   'P 1'
#
loop_
_entity.id
_entity.type
_entity.pdbx_description
1 polymer ?
#
loop_
_entity_poly.entity_id
_entity_poly.type
_entity_poly.pdbx_seq_one_letter_code
_entity_poly.pdbx_strand_id
1 'polypeptide(L)'
;MTGLQDDEKALFERMVNDAMRVFGYGRPKAEKLVKGVIPRIRHQAQIHKDRQKKATRKNKVHGSQKRNGPMTRKEIAKLPPVVPPRPPPRNAKERMERALGPDEGERRRRGGSPVVQGGSPGLGRRR
;
A
#
# COMPACT_ATOMS: atom_id res chain seq x y z
N MET A 1 39.57 -11.96 0.30
CA MET A 1 39.38 -13.10 -0.62
C MET A 1 38.07 -13.80 -0.25
N THR A 2 36.99 -13.58 -0.99
CA THR A 2 35.70 -14.26 -0.75
C THR A 2 35.80 -15.73 -1.16
N GLY A 3 36.09 -16.61 -0.21
CA GLY A 3 36.07 -18.05 -0.43
C GLY A 3 34.68 -18.55 -0.81
N LEU A 4 34.65 -19.60 -1.62
CA LEU A 4 33.44 -20.43 -1.80
C LEU A 4 33.18 -21.15 -0.48
N GLN A 5 31.93 -21.11 0.00
CA GLN A 5 31.52 -21.97 1.10
C GLN A 5 31.59 -23.43 0.63
N ASP A 6 31.75 -24.38 1.55
CA ASP A 6 31.92 -25.79 1.18
C ASP A 6 30.73 -26.32 0.36
N ASP A 7 29.51 -25.90 0.71
CA ASP A 7 28.28 -26.22 -0.02
C ASP A 7 28.27 -25.67 -1.46
N GLU A 8 29.01 -24.59 -1.71
CA GLU A 8 29.06 -23.92 -3.00
C GLU A 8 30.18 -24.43 -3.89
N LYS A 9 31.17 -25.14 -3.35
CA LYS A 9 32.22 -25.78 -4.14
C LYS A 9 31.63 -26.85 -5.06
N ALA A 10 30.70 -27.65 -4.54
CA ALA A 10 30.00 -28.65 -5.33
C ALA A 10 29.14 -28.01 -6.45
N LEU A 11 28.45 -26.91 -6.14
CA LEU A 11 27.68 -26.16 -7.13
C LEU A 11 28.58 -25.51 -8.18
N PHE A 12 29.73 -24.96 -7.76
CA PHE A 12 30.72 -24.36 -8.64
C PHE A 12 31.23 -25.38 -9.67
N GLU A 13 31.71 -26.54 -9.22
CA GLU A 13 32.22 -27.59 -10.12
C GLU A 13 31.14 -28.09 -11.08
N ARG A 14 29.89 -28.27 -10.60
CA ARG A 14 28.77 -28.66 -11.46
C ARG A 14 28.51 -27.60 -12.55
N MET A 15 28.48 -26.33 -12.17
CA MET A 15 28.27 -25.24 -13.12
C MET A 15 29.43 -25.07 -14.11
N VAL A 16 30.66 -25.33 -13.68
CA VAL A 16 31.83 -25.33 -14.57
C VAL A 16 31.71 -26.46 -15.58
N ASN A 17 31.39 -27.67 -15.14
CA ASN A 17 31.15 -28.81 -16.03
C ASN A 17 29.98 -28.57 -17.00
N ASP A 18 28.87 -27.99 -16.53
CA ASP A 18 27.76 -27.61 -17.39
C ASP A 18 28.15 -26.52 -18.38
N ALA A 19 28.96 -25.53 -17.97
CA ALA A 19 29.43 -24.49 -18.88
C ALA A 19 30.38 -25.03 -19.95
N MET A 20 31.23 -26.00 -19.60
CA MET A 20 32.07 -26.70 -20.57
C MET A 20 31.22 -27.54 -21.53
N ARG A 21 30.23 -28.28 -21.02
CA ARG A 21 29.37 -29.16 -21.82
C ARG A 21 28.43 -28.41 -22.76
N VAL A 22 27.76 -27.36 -22.25
CA VAL A 22 26.70 -26.64 -22.97
C VAL A 22 27.28 -25.61 -23.93
N PHE A 23 28.34 -24.89 -23.52
CA PHE A 23 28.91 -23.81 -24.32
C PHE A 23 30.24 -24.17 -24.99
N GLY A 24 30.76 -25.39 -24.77
CA GLY A 24 32.04 -25.83 -25.34
C GLY A 24 33.24 -25.03 -24.83
N TYR A 25 33.12 -24.33 -23.69
CA TYR A 25 34.20 -23.51 -23.17
C TYR A 25 35.31 -24.36 -22.58
N GLY A 26 36.56 -23.95 -22.78
CA GLY A 26 37.69 -24.47 -22.01
C GLY A 26 37.53 -24.14 -20.52
N ARG A 27 38.05 -25.04 -19.67
CA ARG A 27 37.95 -24.95 -18.20
C ARG A 27 38.26 -23.55 -17.62
N PRO A 28 39.31 -22.83 -18.05
CA PRO A 28 39.61 -21.49 -17.50
C PRO A 28 38.50 -20.46 -17.77
N LYS A 29 37.85 -20.55 -18.95
CA LYS A 29 36.77 -19.65 -19.35
C LYS A 29 35.47 -20.00 -18.62
N ALA A 30 35.20 -21.29 -18.45
CA ALA A 30 34.07 -21.77 -17.66
C ALA A 30 34.18 -21.33 -16.19
N GLU A 31 35.34 -21.50 -15.55
CA GLU A 31 35.58 -21.06 -14.18
C GLU A 31 35.39 -19.55 -14.00
N LYS A 32 35.90 -18.73 -14.94
CA LYS A 32 35.73 -17.26 -14.91
C LYS A 32 34.26 -16.85 -14.99
N LEU A 33 33.48 -17.52 -15.85
CA LEU A 33 32.04 -17.28 -15.96
C LEU A 33 31.31 -17.63 -14.67
N VAL A 34 31.53 -18.84 -14.14
CA VAL A 34 30.83 -19.33 -12.96
C VAL A 34 31.19 -18.50 -11.72
N LYS A 35 32.45 -18.05 -11.57
CA LYS A 35 32.86 -17.10 -10.51
C LYS A 35 32.01 -15.82 -10.51
N GLY A 36 31.60 -15.32 -11.67
CA GLY A 36 30.72 -14.15 -11.80
C GLY A 36 29.24 -14.45 -11.49
N VAL A 37 28.80 -15.71 -11.60
CA VAL A 37 27.40 -16.11 -11.43
C VAL A 37 27.08 -16.44 -9.97
N ILE A 38 28.00 -17.04 -9.22
CA ILE A 38 27.75 -17.43 -7.82
C ILE A 38 27.29 -16.27 -6.93
N PRO A 39 27.90 -15.08 -6.96
CA PRO A 39 27.40 -13.93 -6.20
C PRO A 39 25.96 -13.55 -6.57
N ARG A 40 25.59 -13.68 -7.85
CA ARG A 40 24.21 -13.40 -8.31
C ARG A 40 23.22 -14.43 -7.77
N ILE A 41 23.61 -15.71 -7.74
CA ILE A 41 22.81 -16.79 -7.16
C ILE A 41 22.59 -16.53 -5.66
N ARG A 42 23.65 -16.18 -4.91
CA ARG A 42 23.54 -15.82 -3.48
C ARG A 42 22.55 -14.68 -3.26
N HIS A 43 22.66 -13.62 -4.05
CA HIS A 43 21.78 -12.45 -3.94
C HIS A 43 20.31 -12.79 -4.26
N GLN A 44 20.06 -13.59 -5.30
CA GLN A 44 18.70 -14.05 -5.61
C GLN A 44 18.12 -14.95 -4.51
N ALA A 45 18.91 -15.84 -3.95
CA ALA A 45 18.49 -16.69 -2.84
C ALA A 45 18.11 -15.86 -1.59
N GLN A 46 18.85 -14.78 -1.32
CA GLN A 46 18.53 -13.86 -0.22
C GLN A 46 17.21 -13.11 -0.47
N ILE A 47 17.00 -12.58 -1.68
CA ILE A 47 15.74 -11.94 -2.07
C ILE A 47 14.56 -12.91 -1.89
N HIS A 48 14.72 -14.16 -2.32
CA HIS A 48 13.66 -15.15 -2.20
C HIS A 48 13.32 -15.46 -0.74
N LYS A 49 14.34 -15.63 0.11
CA LYS A 49 14.16 -15.81 1.57
C LYS A 49 13.40 -14.62 2.19
N ASP A 50 13.74 -13.39 1.80
CA ASP A 50 13.08 -12.19 2.30
C ASP A 50 11.63 -12.05 1.81
N ARG A 51 11.35 -12.45 0.57
CA ARG A 51 9.98 -12.54 0.05
C ARG A 51 9.15 -13.56 0.81
N GLN A 52 9.69 -14.74 1.09
CA GLN A 52 9.01 -15.76 1.89
C GLN A 52 8.71 -15.26 3.32
N LYS A 53 9.66 -14.59 3.98
CA LYS A 53 9.44 -13.95 5.29
C LYS A 53 8.34 -12.88 5.25
N LYS A 54 8.25 -12.10 4.17
CA LYS A 54 7.18 -11.11 4.00
C LYS A 54 5.82 -11.77 3.76
N ALA A 55 5.78 -12.88 3.01
CA ALA A 55 4.55 -13.64 2.76
C ALA A 55 3.99 -14.27 4.05
N THR A 56 4.85 -14.90 4.86
CA THR A 56 4.43 -15.48 6.14
C THR A 56 3.97 -14.41 7.14
N ARG A 57 4.58 -13.21 7.12
CA ARG A 57 4.10 -12.06 7.92
C ARG A 57 2.74 -11.55 7.47
N LYS A 58 2.44 -11.49 6.17
CA LYS A 58 1.11 -11.08 5.67
C LYS A 58 0.02 -12.05 6.13
N ASN A 59 0.30 -13.35 6.12
CA ASN A 59 -0.67 -14.36 6.56
C ASN A 59 -1.00 -14.27 8.06
N LYS A 60 -0.07 -13.77 8.89
CA LYS A 60 -0.27 -13.63 10.34
C LYS A 60 -1.19 -12.45 10.71
N VAL A 61 -1.55 -11.58 9.77
CA VAL A 61 -2.41 -10.39 9.99
C VAL A 61 -3.86 -10.60 9.48
N HIS A 62 -4.24 -11.82 9.11
CA HIS A 62 -5.66 -12.12 8.81
C HIS A 62 -6.55 -12.31 10.06
N GLY A 63 -6.03 -12.04 11.25
CA GLY A 63 -6.80 -12.08 12.51
C GLY A 63 -7.53 -10.79 12.87
N SER A 64 -7.28 -9.67 12.19
CA SER A 64 -8.11 -8.46 12.35
C SER A 64 -9.07 -8.35 11.18
N GLN A 65 -10.21 -9.03 11.33
CA GLN A 65 -11.37 -8.88 10.47
C GLN A 65 -11.83 -7.41 10.55
N LYS A 66 -11.25 -6.53 9.73
CA LYS A 66 -11.80 -5.20 9.50
C LYS A 66 -13.19 -5.44 8.91
N ARG A 67 -14.24 -5.12 9.66
CA ARG A 67 -15.60 -4.97 9.14
C ARG A 67 -15.55 -3.86 8.09
N ASN A 68 -15.25 -4.22 6.85
CA ASN A 68 -15.25 -3.30 5.71
C ASN A 68 -16.70 -3.21 5.20
N GLY A 69 -17.55 -2.52 5.94
CA GLY A 69 -18.92 -2.27 5.49
C GLY A 69 -19.69 -1.36 6.45
N PRO A 70 -20.63 -0.55 5.93
CA PRO A 70 -21.55 0.17 6.80
C PRO A 70 -22.35 -0.82 7.67
N MET A 71 -22.59 -0.44 8.91
CA MET A 71 -23.37 -1.23 9.86
C MET A 71 -24.75 -1.54 9.28
N THR A 72 -25.22 -2.78 9.41
CA THR A 72 -26.54 -3.15 8.87
C THR A 72 -27.66 -2.46 9.65
N ARG A 73 -28.83 -2.23 9.02
CA ARG A 73 -29.99 -1.59 9.68
C ARG A 73 -30.42 -2.31 10.98
N LYS A 74 -30.22 -3.63 11.05
CA LYS A 74 -30.50 -4.47 12.24
C LYS A 74 -29.51 -4.23 13.38
N GLU A 75 -28.26 -3.90 13.06
CA GLU A 75 -27.23 -3.56 14.05
C GLU A 75 -27.39 -2.12 14.53
N ILE A 76 -27.76 -1.19 13.65
CA ILE A 76 -28.07 0.20 14.00
C ILE A 76 -29.24 0.27 15.01
N ALA A 77 -30.26 -0.58 14.82
CA ALA A 77 -31.40 -0.64 15.73
C ALA A 77 -31.07 -1.16 17.15
N LYS A 78 -29.92 -1.81 17.33
CA LYS A 78 -29.44 -2.27 18.65
C LYS A 78 -28.64 -1.22 19.40
N LEU A 79 -28.28 -0.11 18.76
CA LEU A 79 -27.58 0.98 19.42
C LEU A 79 -28.55 1.72 20.35
N PRO A 80 -28.06 2.21 21.51
CA PRO A 80 -28.89 3.05 22.36
C PRO A 80 -29.36 4.26 21.56
N PRO A 81 -30.62 4.71 21.74
CA PRO A 81 -31.12 5.90 21.07
C PRO A 81 -30.18 7.07 21.38
N VAL A 82 -29.85 7.85 20.36
CA VAL A 82 -29.02 9.04 20.50
C VAL A 82 -29.79 10.06 21.35
N VAL A 83 -29.38 10.22 22.60
CA VAL A 83 -29.92 11.22 23.54
C VAL A 83 -28.89 12.35 23.63
N PRO A 84 -29.30 13.63 23.50
CA PRO A 84 -30.68 14.10 23.34
C PRO A 84 -31.24 13.88 21.92
N PRO A 85 -32.58 13.74 21.78
CA PRO A 85 -33.23 13.65 20.49
C PRO A 85 -32.87 14.86 19.63
N ARG A 86 -32.70 14.65 18.32
CA ARG A 86 -32.45 15.77 17.40
C ARG A 86 -33.62 16.76 17.47
N PRO A 87 -33.36 18.07 17.46
CA PRO A 87 -34.42 19.06 17.42
C PRO A 87 -35.30 18.84 16.18
N PRO A 88 -36.61 19.13 16.27
CA PRO A 88 -37.51 18.98 15.13
C PRO A 88 -37.01 19.83 13.95
N PRO A 89 -37.28 19.38 12.70
CA PRO A 89 -36.94 20.17 11.53
C PRO A 89 -37.64 21.53 11.61
N ARG A 90 -36.87 22.61 11.45
CA ARG A 90 -37.40 23.97 11.52
C ARG A 90 -38.49 24.22 10.49
N ASN A 91 -39.56 24.86 10.94
CA ASN A 91 -40.70 25.25 10.12
C ASN A 91 -40.30 26.31 9.08
N ALA A 92 -41.07 26.42 7.99
CA ALA A 92 -40.79 27.38 6.91
C ALA A 92 -40.66 28.82 7.43
N LYS A 93 -41.48 29.20 8.41
CA LYS A 93 -41.45 30.51 9.07
C LYS A 93 -40.12 30.79 9.78
N GLU A 94 -39.63 29.84 10.58
CA GLU A 94 -38.34 29.94 11.28
C GLU A 94 -37.14 29.96 10.31
N ARG A 95 -37.28 29.32 9.14
CA ARG A 95 -36.26 29.40 8.09
C ARG A 95 -36.21 30.78 7.46
N MET A 96 -37.38 31.41 7.23
CA MET A 96 -37.47 32.76 6.68
C MET A 96 -36.98 33.82 7.66
N GLU A 97 -37.32 33.73 8.95
CA GLU A 97 -36.86 34.69 9.97
C GLU A 97 -35.33 34.68 10.13
N ARG A 98 -34.66 33.54 9.89
CA ARG A 98 -33.19 33.47 9.85
C ARG A 98 -32.61 34.01 8.55
N ALA A 99 -33.27 33.76 7.41
CA ALA A 99 -32.83 34.28 6.12
C ALA A 99 -32.98 35.82 6.04
N LEU A 100 -33.97 36.35 6.75
CA LEU A 100 -34.32 37.77 6.88
C LEU A 100 -33.86 38.37 8.22
N GLY A 101 -32.96 37.70 8.95
CA GLY A 101 -32.43 38.21 10.21
C GLY A 101 -31.83 39.61 10.02
N PRO A 102 -31.88 40.48 11.06
CA PRO A 102 -31.68 41.92 10.91
C PRO A 102 -30.37 42.23 10.19
N ASP A 103 -30.47 43.03 9.13
CA ASP A 103 -29.35 43.53 8.35
C ASP A 103 -28.64 44.67 9.10
N GLU A 104 -28.19 44.40 10.32
CA GLU A 104 -27.40 45.31 11.12
C GLU A 104 -26.02 44.69 11.41
N GLY A 105 -25.04 45.08 10.58
CA GLY A 105 -23.76 45.51 11.13
C GLY A 105 -22.65 44.50 11.42
N GLU A 106 -22.77 43.19 11.15
CA GLU A 106 -21.67 42.26 11.53
C GLU A 106 -21.26 41.19 10.50
N ARG A 107 -21.66 41.34 9.22
CA ARG A 107 -21.13 40.50 8.12
C ARG A 107 -19.70 40.84 7.68
N ARG A 108 -19.04 41.82 8.31
CA ARG A 108 -17.69 42.28 7.95
C ARG A 108 -16.53 41.68 8.74
N ARG A 109 -16.73 40.70 9.65
CA ARG A 109 -15.65 40.29 10.56
C ARG A 109 -15.31 38.80 10.71
N ARG A 110 -15.86 37.87 9.92
CA ARG A 110 -15.26 36.52 9.79
C ARG A 110 -15.36 36.06 8.33
N GLY A 111 -14.24 36.16 7.64
CA GLY A 111 -14.12 35.95 6.20
C GLY A 111 -14.28 34.51 5.73
N GLY A 112 -14.27 34.37 4.41
CA GLY A 112 -14.07 33.11 3.72
C GLY A 112 -15.27 32.71 2.87
N SER A 113 -15.20 33.04 1.57
CA SER A 113 -16.05 32.52 0.50
C SER A 113 -16.27 31.00 0.60
N PRO A 114 -17.39 30.45 0.09
CA PRO A 114 -17.51 29.01 -0.06
C PRO A 114 -16.39 28.53 -0.98
N VAL A 115 -15.49 27.69 -0.45
CA VAL A 115 -14.50 26.97 -1.24
C VAL A 115 -15.25 26.21 -2.32
N VAL A 116 -15.12 26.65 -3.58
CA VAL A 116 -15.52 25.86 -4.74
C VAL A 116 -14.61 24.65 -4.77
N GLN A 117 -15.03 23.55 -4.12
CA GLN A 117 -14.49 22.22 -4.32
C GLN A 117 -14.88 21.76 -5.73
N GLY A 118 -14.18 22.30 -6.74
CA GLY A 118 -14.48 22.07 -8.15
C GLY A 118 -13.21 22.05 -8.98
N GLY A 119 -12.19 21.34 -8.52
CA GLY A 119 -10.99 21.05 -9.31
C GLY A 119 -11.02 19.58 -9.73
N SER A 120 -11.42 19.29 -10.96
CA SER A 120 -11.26 17.97 -11.57
C SER A 120 -9.77 17.57 -11.53
N PRO A 121 -9.39 16.37 -11.08
CA PRO A 121 -8.01 15.94 -11.17
C PRO A 121 -7.68 15.73 -12.64
N GLY A 122 -6.97 16.71 -13.21
CA GLY A 122 -6.51 16.68 -14.59
C GLY A 122 -5.71 15.42 -14.85
N LEU A 123 -6.12 14.68 -15.89
CA LEU A 123 -5.33 13.61 -16.47
C LEU A 123 -4.00 14.18 -16.95
N GLY A 124 -2.96 13.97 -16.14
CA GLY A 124 -1.59 14.33 -16.45
C GLY A 124 -1.17 13.74 -17.80
N ARG A 125 -0.92 14.63 -18.74
CA ARG A 125 -0.40 14.39 -20.09
C ARG A 125 0.95 13.66 -19.97
N ARG A 126 1.03 12.40 -20.43
CA ARG A 126 2.31 11.69 -20.59
C ARG A 126 3.03 12.27 -21.80
N ARG A 127 4.26 12.77 -21.61
CA ARG A 127 5.24 12.98 -22.68
C ARG A 127 6.19 11.79 -22.68
#